data_AF-A0A969XUX7-F1
#
_entry.id   AF-A0A969XUX7-F1
#
_cell.length_a   1.000
_cell.length_b   1.000
_cell.length_c   1.000
_cell.angle_alpha   90.00
_cell.angle_beta   90.00
_cell.angle_gamma   90.00
#
_symmetry.space_group_name_H-M   'P 1'
#
loop_
_entity.id
_entity.type
_entity.pdbx_description
1 polymer ?
#
loop_
_entity_poly.entity_id
_entity_poly.type
_entity_poly.pdbx_seq_one_letter_code
_entity_poly.pdbx_strand_id
1 'polypeptide(L)'
;MANLNGFNANEVEPTTAYEALPAGKYLVAITASEMKATKKGDGSYLQLEYTVLDGDCKGRKVWDRLCINHPNSLTQKIAQGNLSAICRAVGVMTPRDSVDLHNIPLVIQV
;
A
#
# COMPACT_ATOMS: atom_id res chain seq x y z
N MET A 1 8.27 -0.65 -31.67
CA MET A 1 9.19 -1.60 -30.98
C MET A 1 10.30 -0.77 -30.35
N ALA A 2 10.67 -1.01 -29.09
CA ALA A 2 11.70 -0.21 -28.42
C ALA A 2 13.09 -0.55 -28.98
N ASN A 3 13.87 0.47 -29.34
CA ASN A 3 15.26 0.36 -29.79
C ASN A 3 16.19 0.47 -28.57
N LEU A 4 17.05 -0.52 -28.36
CA LEU A 4 17.95 -0.64 -27.21
C LEU A 4 19.41 -0.38 -27.58
N ASN A 5 19.70 0.19 -28.77
CA ASN A 5 21.07 0.55 -29.15
C ASN A 5 21.66 1.56 -28.15
N GLY A 6 22.79 1.21 -27.54
CA GLY A 6 23.50 2.04 -26.55
C GLY A 6 23.24 1.67 -25.09
N PHE A 7 22.39 0.69 -24.79
CA PHE A 7 22.27 0.16 -23.43
C PHE A 7 23.35 -0.91 -23.17
N ASN A 8 24.20 -0.70 -22.16
CA ASN A 8 25.22 -1.64 -21.72
C ASN A 8 24.95 -2.07 -20.27
N ALA A 9 24.52 -3.33 -20.10
CA ALA A 9 24.20 -3.88 -18.79
C ALA A 9 25.42 -4.02 -17.85
N ASN A 10 26.65 -3.87 -18.34
CA ASN A 10 27.85 -3.88 -17.49
C ASN A 10 28.13 -2.51 -16.85
N GLU A 11 27.52 -1.43 -17.35
CA GLU A 11 27.69 -0.05 -16.85
C GLU A 11 26.51 0.43 -16.00
N VAL A 12 25.44 -0.36 -15.97
CA VAL A 12 24.23 -0.06 -15.20
C VAL A 12 24.11 -1.14 -14.13
N GLU A 13 24.35 -0.76 -12.87
CA GLU A 13 24.12 -1.68 -11.75
C GLU A 13 22.64 -2.11 -11.74
N PRO A 14 22.37 -3.43 -11.63
CA PRO A 14 21.00 -3.91 -11.55
C PRO A 14 20.32 -3.25 -10.37
N THR A 15 19.16 -2.62 -10.60
CA THR A 15 18.34 -2.10 -9.52
C THR A 15 18.14 -3.21 -8.51
N THR A 16 18.61 -3.00 -7.28
CA THR A 16 18.42 -3.94 -6.17
C THR A 16 16.96 -4.33 -6.16
N ALA A 17 16.68 -5.62 -6.33
CA ALA A 17 15.31 -6.10 -6.33
C ALA A 17 14.62 -5.57 -5.07
N TYR A 18 13.44 -4.98 -5.22
CA TYR A 18 12.63 -4.59 -4.06
C TYR A 18 12.30 -5.88 -3.30
N GLU A 19 13.11 -6.22 -2.31
CA GLU A 19 12.87 -7.39 -1.48
C GLU A 19 11.55 -7.18 -0.73
N ALA A 20 10.89 -8.28 -0.35
CA ALA A 20 9.77 -8.19 0.57
C ALA A 20 10.27 -7.70 1.93
N LEU A 21 9.44 -6.93 2.65
CA LEU A 21 9.74 -6.60 4.03
C LEU A 21 9.73 -7.89 4.86
N PRO A 22 10.73 -8.12 5.74
CA PRO A 22 10.71 -9.27 6.64
C PRO A 22 9.42 -9.29 7.47
N ALA A 23 9.02 -10.47 7.95
CA ALA A 23 7.87 -10.57 8.83
C ALA A 23 8.16 -9.85 10.15
N GLY A 24 7.27 -8.94 10.55
CA GLY A 24 7.54 -8.07 11.68
C GLY A 24 6.54 -6.94 11.88
N LYS A 25 6.73 -6.19 12.96
CA LYS A 25 5.95 -4.98 13.25
C LYS A 25 6.74 -3.76 12.79
N TYR A 26 6.08 -2.90 12.02
CA TYR A 26 6.71 -1.71 11.45
C TYR A 26 5.89 -0.47 11.80
N LEU A 27 6.57 0.57 12.28
CA LEU A 27 5.99 1.90 12.38
C LEU A 27 5.98 2.51 10.98
N VAL A 28 4.79 2.80 10.47
CA VAL A 28 4.56 3.31 9.12
C VAL A 28 3.65 4.53 9.14
N ALA A 29 3.60 5.26 8.04
CA ALA A 29 2.52 6.19 7.73
C ALA A 29 1.98 5.93 6.34
N ILE A 30 0.70 6.18 6.12
CA ILE A 30 0.11 6.18 4.78
C ILE A 30 0.62 7.42 4.05
N THR A 31 1.37 7.21 2.97
CA THR A 31 1.97 8.29 2.16
C THR A 31 1.23 8.53 0.85
N ALA A 32 0.44 7.56 0.38
CA ALA A 32 -0.43 7.73 -0.77
C ALA A 32 -1.65 6.81 -0.66
N SER A 33 -2.75 7.24 -1.28
CA SER A 33 -3.94 6.44 -1.49
C SER A 33 -4.48 6.67 -2.89
N GLU A 34 -4.99 5.62 -3.51
CA GLU A 34 -5.54 5.69 -4.87
C GLU A 34 -6.66 4.68 -5.06
N MET A 35 -7.78 5.09 -5.66
CA MET A 35 -8.84 4.19 -6.08
C MET A 35 -8.52 3.56 -7.44
N LYS A 36 -8.46 2.23 -7.50
CA LYS A 36 -8.19 1.48 -8.74
C LYS A 36 -9.28 0.47 -9.04
N ALA A 37 -9.55 0.25 -10.32
CA ALA A 37 -10.42 -0.85 -10.76
C ALA A 37 -9.74 -2.20 -10.52
N THR A 38 -10.53 -3.22 -10.17
CA THR A 38 -10.05 -4.62 -10.12
C THR A 38 -9.62 -5.06 -11.52
N LYS A 39 -8.70 -6.04 -11.62
CA LYS A 39 -8.25 -6.57 -12.92
C LYS A 39 -9.40 -7.11 -13.77
N LYS A 40 -10.47 -7.59 -13.12
CA LYS A 40 -11.68 -8.10 -13.77
C LYS A 40 -12.65 -7.00 -14.21
N GLY A 41 -12.47 -5.77 -13.73
CA GLY A 41 -13.32 -4.61 -14.03
C GLY A 41 -14.69 -4.61 -13.34
N ASP A 42 -14.93 -5.57 -12.45
CA ASP A 42 -16.21 -5.77 -11.75
C ASP A 42 -16.28 -5.08 -10.38
N GLY A 43 -15.24 -4.33 -10.01
CA GLY A 43 -15.18 -3.60 -8.76
C GLY A 43 -14.00 -2.64 -8.69
N SER A 44 -13.80 -2.04 -7.52
CA SER A 44 -12.66 -1.17 -7.23
C SER A 44 -12.11 -1.41 -5.83
N TYR A 45 -10.82 -1.15 -5.68
CA TYR A 45 -10.11 -1.22 -4.41
C TYR A 45 -9.42 0.11 -4.12
N LEU A 46 -9.36 0.44 -2.83
CA LEU A 46 -8.51 1.49 -2.31
C LEU A 46 -7.11 0.91 -2.12
N GLN A 47 -6.17 1.35 -2.93
CA GLN A 47 -4.76 1.04 -2.75
C GLN A 47 -4.17 2.03 -1.76
N LEU A 48 -3.58 1.54 -0.68
CA LEU A 48 -2.84 2.32 0.30
C LEU A 48 -1.35 2.03 0.16
N GLU A 49 -0.54 3.08 0.15
CA GLU A 49 0.91 2.99 0.25
C GLU A 49 1.33 3.41 1.65
N TYR A 50 2.01 2.51 2.35
CA TYR A 50 2.63 2.77 3.64
C TYR A 50 4.13 2.94 3.46
N THR A 51 4.70 3.96 4.08
CA THR A 51 6.15 4.14 4.16
C THR A 51 6.61 3.88 5.59
N VAL A 52 7.63 3.04 5.74
CA VAL A 52 8.26 2.74 7.04
C VAL A 52 8.99 3.99 7.54
N LEU A 53 8.63 4.42 8.75
CA LEU A 53 9.15 5.65 9.36
C LEU A 53 10.45 5.43 10.14
N ASP A 54 10.66 4.22 10.66
CA ASP A 54 11.76 3.92 11.58
C ASP A 54 12.31 2.49 11.46
N GLY A 55 13.51 2.27 12.01
CA GLY A 55 14.23 1.00 12.00
C GLY A 55 15.05 0.73 10.72
N ASP A 56 15.62 -0.48 10.62
CA ASP A 56 16.51 -0.88 9.52
C ASP A 56 15.82 -0.88 8.15
N CYS A 57 14.49 -0.90 8.16
CA CYS A 57 13.65 -0.89 6.96
C CYS A 57 13.06 0.48 6.62
N LYS A 58 13.54 1.57 7.27
CA LYS A 58 13.06 2.93 7.04
C LYS A 58 13.11 3.32 5.56
N GLY A 59 12.05 3.99 5.09
CA GLY A 59 11.90 4.42 3.70
C GLY A 59 11.40 3.33 2.75
N ARG A 60 11.33 2.07 3.18
CA ARG A 60 10.69 1.02 2.40
C ARG A 60 9.18 1.22 2.36
N LYS A 61 8.58 0.75 1.27
CA LYS A 61 7.15 0.89 1.00
C LYS A 61 6.44 -0.46 1.09
N VAL A 62 5.24 -0.44 1.65
CA VAL A 62 4.28 -1.55 1.67
C VAL A 62 3.03 -1.07 0.99
N TRP A 63 2.38 -1.95 0.21
CA TRP A 63 1.09 -1.65 -0.38
C TRP A 63 0.03 -2.59 0.16
N ASP A 64 -1.14 -2.04 0.48
CA ASP A 64 -2.34 -2.80 0.78
C ASP A 64 -3.44 -2.44 -0.21
N ARG A 65 -4.34 -3.39 -0.49
CA ARG A 65 -5.42 -3.25 -1.46
C ARG A 65 -6.73 -3.63 -0.80
N LEU A 66 -7.45 -2.62 -0.36
CA LEU A 66 -8.75 -2.78 0.28
C LEU A 66 -9.84 -2.80 -0.78
N CYS A 67 -10.35 -3.99 -1.13
CA CYS A 67 -11.46 -4.20 -2.07
C CYS A 67 -12.81 -3.72 -1.51
N ILE A 68 -12.93 -2.40 -1.27
CA ILE A 68 -14.10 -1.77 -0.64
C ILE A 68 -15.35 -1.81 -1.52
N ASN A 69 -15.19 -1.96 -2.84
CA ASN A 69 -16.29 -2.15 -3.77
C ASN A 69 -16.04 -3.42 -4.59
N HIS A 70 -16.70 -4.51 -4.23
CA HIS A 70 -16.49 -5.81 -4.86
C HIS A 70 -17.81 -6.60 -4.88
N PRO A 71 -18.12 -7.36 -5.94
CA PRO A 71 -19.39 -8.09 -6.07
C PRO A 71 -19.55 -9.18 -5.00
N ASN A 72 -18.44 -9.75 -4.52
CA ASN A 72 -18.44 -10.67 -3.39
C ASN A 72 -18.54 -9.90 -2.05
N SER A 73 -19.66 -10.09 -1.36
CA SER A 73 -19.96 -9.46 -0.07
C SER A 73 -18.96 -9.82 1.04
N LEU A 74 -18.37 -11.02 1.02
CA LEU A 74 -17.34 -11.42 1.98
C LEU A 74 -16.07 -10.58 1.79
N THR A 75 -15.63 -10.40 0.54
CA THR A 75 -14.46 -9.58 0.20
C THR A 75 -14.66 -8.14 0.63
N GLN A 76 -15.83 -7.57 0.35
CA GLN A 76 -16.18 -6.22 0.78
C GLN A 76 -16.17 -6.10 2.30
N LYS A 77 -16.74 -7.08 3.03
CA LYS A 77 -16.75 -7.10 4.49
C LYS A 77 -15.35 -7.13 5.09
N ILE A 78 -14.43 -7.93 4.52
CA ILE A 78 -13.02 -7.97 4.95
C ILE A 78 -12.35 -6.62 4.70
N ALA A 79 -12.52 -6.04 3.51
CA ALA A 79 -11.94 -4.74 3.18
C ALA A 79 -12.44 -3.62 4.12
N GLN A 80 -13.74 -3.61 4.42
CA GLN A 80 -14.34 -2.68 5.39
C GLN A 80 -13.79 -2.91 6.81
N GLY A 81 -13.59 -4.17 7.22
CA GLY A 81 -12.96 -4.52 8.49
C GLY A 81 -11.54 -3.98 8.61
N ASN A 82 -10.72 -4.16 7.57
CA ASN A 82 -9.34 -3.66 7.51
C ASN A 82 -9.31 -2.13 7.55
N LEU A 83 -10.14 -1.45 6.75
CA LEU A 83 -10.27 0.00 6.79
C LEU A 83 -10.65 0.49 8.20
N SER A 84 -11.58 -0.20 8.85
CA SER A 84 -12.01 0.09 10.23
C SER A 84 -10.88 -0.08 11.26
N ALA A 85 -9.95 -1.02 11.05
CA ALA A 85 -8.78 -1.19 11.89
C ALA A 85 -7.78 -0.04 11.71
N ILE A 86 -7.54 0.40 10.47
CA ILE A 86 -6.69 1.55 10.14
C ILE A 86 -7.25 2.83 10.78
N CYS A 87 -8.54 3.10 10.60
CA CYS A 87 -9.22 4.26 11.20
C CYS A 87 -9.05 4.32 12.72
N ARG A 88 -9.13 3.17 13.41
CA ARG A 88 -8.89 3.09 14.85
C ARG A 88 -7.43 3.31 15.22
N ALA A 89 -6.51 2.74 14.45
CA ALA A 89 -5.07 2.86 14.69
C ALA A 89 -4.58 4.31 14.57
N VAL A 90 -5.14 5.07 13.62
CA VAL A 90 -4.79 6.48 13.39
C VAL A 90 -5.68 7.48 14.15
N GLY A 91 -6.70 7.00 14.86
CA GLY A 91 -7.63 7.85 15.64
C GLY A 91 -8.66 8.61 14.81
N VAL A 92 -8.81 8.32 13.52
CA VAL A 92 -9.75 8.99 12.61
C VAL A 92 -10.94 8.07 12.35
N MET A 93 -12.01 8.22 13.16
CA MET A 93 -13.16 7.31 13.13
C MET A 93 -14.14 7.54 12.00
N THR A 94 -14.18 8.75 11.44
CA THR A 94 -15.09 9.15 10.37
C THR A 94 -14.33 9.92 9.29
N PRO A 95 -13.43 9.25 8.54
CA PRO A 95 -12.73 9.87 7.43
C PRO A 95 -13.74 10.24 6.33
N ARG A 96 -13.59 11.44 5.76
CA ARG A 96 -14.37 11.90 4.61
C ARG A 96 -13.62 11.60 3.31
N ASP A 97 -12.30 11.66 3.37
CA ASP A 97 -11.40 11.25 2.30
C ASP A 97 -10.34 10.29 2.82
N SER A 98 -9.80 9.45 1.94
CA SER A 98 -8.62 8.63 2.21
C SER A 98 -7.39 9.44 2.64
N VAL A 99 -7.29 10.70 2.20
CA VAL A 99 -6.22 11.64 2.60
C VAL A 99 -6.27 11.98 4.08
N ASP A 100 -7.44 11.89 4.72
CA ASP A 100 -7.57 12.13 6.18
C ASP A 100 -6.77 11.11 7.01
N LEU A 101 -6.38 9.98 6.42
CA LEU A 101 -5.59 8.93 7.05
C LEU A 101 -4.08 9.09 6.80
N HIS A 102 -3.66 10.06 5.98
CA HIS A 102 -2.27 10.22 5.54
C HIS A 102 -1.38 10.83 6.62
N ASN A 103 -0.10 10.46 6.59
CA ASN A 103 0.94 11.02 7.45
C ASN A 103 0.67 10.86 8.97
N ILE A 104 -0.23 9.97 9.36
CA ILE A 104 -0.46 9.60 10.75
C ILE A 104 0.29 8.29 11.05
N PRO A 105 1.18 8.27 12.05
CA PRO A 105 1.89 7.05 12.42
C PRO A 105 0.94 5.94 12.86
N LEU A 106 1.11 4.74 12.30
CA LEU A 106 0.46 3.51 12.73
C LEU A 106 1.43 2.34 12.70
N VAL A 107 1.13 1.27 13.43
CA VAL A 107 1.91 0.03 13.39
C VAL A 107 1.17 -0.99 12.53
N ILE A 108 1.85 -1.51 11.52
CA ILE A 108 1.37 -2.64 10.71
C ILE A 108 2.20 -3.88 11.01
N GLN A 109 1.60 -5.03 10.75
CA GLN A 109 2.30 -6.32 10.74
C GLN A 109 2.39 -6.80 9.29
N VAL A 110 3.63 -7.05 8.84
CA VAL A 110 3.95 -7.66 7.53
C VAL A 110 4.21 -9.15 7.72
#